data_AF-A0A941ZGX8-F1
#
_entry.id   AF-A0A941ZGX8-F1
#
_cell.length_a   1.000
_cell.length_b   1.000
_cell.length_c   1.000
_cell.angle_alpha   90.00
_cell.angle_beta   90.00
_cell.angle_gamma   90.00
#
_symmetry.space_group_name_H-M   'P 1'
#
loop_
_entity.id
_entity.type
_entity.pdbx_description
1 polymer ?
#
loop_
_entity_poly.entity_id
_entity_poly.type
_entity_poly.pdbx_seq_one_letter_code
_entity_poly.pdbx_strand_id
1 'polypeptide(L)'
;MTQQLAVIVAAHPTTQYMAQGACMALEDAVTLLEALRVNNDDFLQAFDLDQRPRVARTARIVPSSRQMGRIHHGKDVERPVRNDLRQGRAPERFYGGMGWLDGWSVNNRLAAA
;
A
#
# COMPACT_ATOMS: atom_id res chain seq x y z
N MET A 1 3.05 20.03 -17.85
CA MET A 1 1.91 19.18 -17.41
C MET A 1 2.08 17.68 -17.70
N THR A 2 2.90 17.27 -18.66
CA THR A 2 3.11 15.84 -19.02
C THR A 2 3.97 15.03 -18.04
N GLN A 3 4.63 15.63 -17.04
CA GLN A 3 5.50 14.90 -16.11
C GLN A 3 4.79 14.36 -14.84
N GLN A 4 3.55 14.75 -14.55
CA GLN A 4 2.90 14.38 -13.27
C GLN A 4 2.12 13.06 -13.32
N LEU A 5 1.68 12.60 -14.50
CA LEU A 5 1.02 11.29 -14.65
C LEU A 5 1.99 10.10 -14.54
N ALA A 6 3.29 10.30 -14.77
CA ALA A 6 4.30 9.24 -14.69
C ALA A 6 4.68 8.84 -13.25
N VAL A 7 4.15 9.51 -12.23
CA VAL A 7 4.58 9.37 -10.83
C VAL A 7 3.92 8.18 -10.12
N ILE A 8 2.85 7.59 -10.64
CA ILE A 8 2.08 6.61 -9.87
C ILE A 8 2.90 5.36 -9.51
N VAL A 9 3.55 4.68 -10.47
CA VAL A 9 4.43 3.53 -10.14
C VAL A 9 5.81 3.98 -9.68
N ALA A 10 6.28 5.12 -10.18
CA ALA A 10 7.60 5.65 -9.86
C ALA A 10 7.72 6.19 -8.42
N ALA A 11 6.61 6.59 -7.79
CA ALA A 11 6.60 7.14 -6.43
C ALA A 11 6.82 6.08 -5.35
N HIS A 12 6.46 4.82 -5.60
CA HIS A 12 6.47 3.78 -4.57
C HIS A 12 6.91 2.39 -5.07
N PRO A 13 8.11 2.27 -5.68
CA PRO A 13 8.65 0.98 -6.03
C PRO A 13 8.78 0.08 -4.79
N THR A 14 8.14 -1.09 -4.85
CA THR A 14 8.05 -2.04 -3.74
C THR A 14 8.42 -3.45 -4.19
N THR A 15 8.84 -4.28 -3.26
CA THR A 15 9.05 -5.71 -3.50
C THR A 15 7.70 -6.43 -3.68
N GLN A 16 7.68 -7.54 -4.41
CA GLN A 16 6.46 -8.31 -4.70
C GLN A 16 5.85 -9.06 -3.51
N TYR A 17 6.51 -9.10 -2.34
CA TYR A 17 6.14 -9.99 -1.23
C TYR A 17 4.79 -9.71 -0.55
N MET A 18 4.16 -8.57 -0.84
CA MET A 18 2.78 -8.28 -0.45
C MET A 18 1.81 -8.14 -1.63
N ALA A 19 2.30 -8.30 -2.86
CA ALA A 19 1.53 -8.16 -4.11
C ALA A 19 0.81 -6.80 -4.29
N GLN A 20 1.38 -5.71 -3.77
CA GLN A 20 0.71 -4.40 -3.72
C GLN A 20 1.13 -3.38 -4.78
N GLY A 21 2.16 -3.65 -5.59
CA GLY A 21 2.68 -2.64 -6.52
C GLY A 21 1.60 -2.12 -7.48
N ALA A 22 0.88 -3.03 -8.15
CA ALA A 22 -0.22 -2.67 -9.04
C ALA A 22 -1.45 -2.14 -8.26
N CYS A 23 -1.73 -2.67 -7.07
CA CYS A 23 -2.84 -2.21 -6.24
C CYS A 23 -2.66 -0.74 -5.84
N MET A 24 -1.50 -0.36 -5.30
CA MET A 24 -1.20 1.04 -4.94
C MET A 24 -1.32 1.96 -6.15
N ALA A 25 -0.93 1.51 -7.34
CA ALA A 25 -1.08 2.30 -8.55
C ALA A 25 -2.54 2.56 -8.93
N LEU A 26 -3.41 1.54 -8.82
CA LEU A 26 -4.84 1.68 -9.05
C LEU A 26 -5.50 2.58 -8.00
N GLU A 27 -5.12 2.43 -6.74
CA GLU A 27 -5.64 3.26 -5.65
C GLU A 27 -5.31 4.74 -5.85
N ASP A 28 -4.08 5.05 -6.27
CA ASP A 28 -3.66 6.42 -6.56
C ASP A 28 -4.46 7.00 -7.75
N ALA A 29 -4.66 6.21 -8.82
CA ALA A 29 -5.45 6.64 -9.97
C ALA A 29 -6.90 6.95 -9.57
N VAL A 30 -7.53 6.09 -8.77
CA VAL A 30 -8.91 6.28 -8.29
C VAL A 30 -9.00 7.48 -7.33
N THR A 31 -8.03 7.63 -6.42
CA THR A 31 -8.01 8.73 -5.45
C THR A 31 -7.82 10.07 -6.16
N LEU A 32 -6.91 10.15 -7.14
CA LEU A 32 -6.69 11.35 -7.93
C LEU A 32 -7.92 11.73 -8.77
N LEU A 33 -8.58 10.74 -9.40
CA LEU A 33 -9.80 10.99 -10.17
C LEU A 33 -10.92 11.55 -9.28
N GLU A 34 -11.08 10.98 -8.09
CA GLU A 34 -12.09 11.46 -7.14
C GLU A 34 -11.72 12.83 -6.57
N ALA A 35 -10.42 13.07 -6.29
CA ALA A 35 -9.93 14.38 -5.86
C ALA A 35 -10.18 15.47 -6.90
N LEU A 36 -10.02 15.16 -8.19
CA LEU A 36 -10.39 16.07 -9.29
C LEU A 36 -11.90 16.33 -9.31
N ARG A 37 -12.70 15.26 -9.19
CA ARG A 37 -14.17 15.35 -9.17
C ARG A 37 -14.70 16.27 -8.07
N VAL A 38 -14.14 16.19 -6.85
CA VAL A 38 -14.59 17.01 -5.72
C VAL A 38 -14.04 18.44 -5.73
N ASN A 39 -12.95 18.69 -6.47
CA ASN A 39 -12.33 20.01 -6.61
C ASN A 39 -12.61 20.69 -7.95
N ASN A 40 -13.66 20.28 -8.68
CA ASN A 40 -14.05 20.85 -9.98
C ASN A 40 -12.89 20.89 -11.00
N ASP A 41 -12.15 19.80 -11.13
CA ASP A 41 -10.99 19.65 -12.02
C ASP A 41 -9.82 20.62 -11.71
N ASP A 42 -9.78 21.21 -10.52
CA ASP A 42 -8.60 21.93 -10.03
C ASP A 42 -7.49 20.94 -9.67
N PHE A 43 -6.52 20.83 -10.57
CA PHE A 43 -5.37 19.94 -10.41
C PHE A 43 -4.52 20.27 -9.18
N LEU A 44 -4.34 21.55 -8.82
CA LEU A 44 -3.48 21.90 -7.68
C LEU A 44 -4.11 21.44 -6.38
N GLN A 45 -5.40 21.70 -6.20
CA GLN A 45 -6.14 21.24 -5.02
C GLN A 45 -6.27 19.72 -4.99
N ALA A 46 -6.52 19.08 -6.14
CA ALA A 46 -6.61 17.63 -6.22
C ALA A 46 -5.28 16.93 -5.88
N PHE A 47 -4.15 17.48 -6.31
CA PHE A 47 -2.84 16.94 -5.95
C PHE A 47 -2.50 17.14 -4.47
N ASP A 48 -2.83 18.28 -3.89
CA ASP A 48 -2.62 18.52 -2.45
C ASP A 48 -3.44 17.53 -1.61
N LEU A 49 -4.70 17.29 -2.01
CA LEU A 49 -5.60 16.35 -1.36
C LEU A 49 -5.12 14.88 -1.48
N ASP A 50 -4.57 14.47 -2.62
CA ASP A 50 -4.08 13.09 -2.80
C ASP A 50 -2.71 12.83 -2.14
N GLN A 51 -1.83 13.84 -2.05
CA GLN A 51 -0.43 13.63 -1.66
C GLN A 51 -0.27 13.02 -0.26
N ARG A 52 -0.92 13.61 0.75
CA ARG A 52 -0.78 13.20 2.16
C ARG A 52 -1.21 11.76 2.42
N PRO A 53 -2.43 11.32 2.06
CA PRO A 53 -2.86 9.96 2.34
C PRO A 53 -2.03 8.91 1.56
N ARG A 54 -1.56 9.25 0.36
CA ARG A 54 -0.67 8.38 -0.44
C ARG A 54 0.66 8.12 0.25
N VAL A 55 1.31 9.16 0.79
CA VAL A 55 2.60 9.01 1.48
C VAL A 55 2.44 8.08 2.69
N ALA A 56 1.43 8.28 3.52
CA ALA A 56 1.22 7.47 4.72
C ALA A 56 0.99 5.98 4.37
N ARG A 57 0.15 5.69 3.36
CA ARG A 57 -0.13 4.31 2.95
C ARG A 57 1.10 3.63 2.36
N THR A 58 1.80 4.28 1.43
CA THR A 58 2.98 3.71 0.77
C THR A 58 4.14 3.54 1.74
N ALA A 59 4.34 4.48 2.68
CA ALA A 59 5.33 4.39 3.74
C ALA A 59 5.10 3.21 4.69
N ARG A 60 3.86 2.70 4.80
CA ARG A 60 3.58 1.46 5.54
C ARG A 60 3.80 0.22 4.68
N ILE A 61 3.34 0.22 3.44
CA ILE A 61 3.38 -0.97 2.56
C ILE A 61 4.80 -1.31 2.11
N VAL A 62 5.60 -0.33 1.67
CA VAL A 62 6.95 -0.56 1.14
C VAL A 62 7.88 -1.27 2.14
N PRO A 63 8.09 -0.77 3.38
CA PRO A 63 8.93 -1.46 4.35
C PRO A 63 8.30 -2.76 4.84
N SER A 64 6.97 -2.84 4.96
CA SER A 64 6.28 -4.09 5.31
C SER A 64 6.54 -5.19 4.27
N SER A 65 6.53 -4.84 2.98
CA SER A 65 6.81 -5.80 1.91
C SER A 65 8.25 -6.29 1.96
N ARG A 66 9.21 -5.41 2.23
CA ARG A 66 10.62 -5.79 2.43
C ARG A 66 10.78 -6.71 3.65
N GLN A 67 10.12 -6.38 4.77
CA GLN A 67 10.12 -7.22 5.97
C GLN A 67 9.51 -8.59 5.69
N MET A 68 8.40 -8.63 4.95
CA MET A 68 7.76 -9.87 4.55
C MET A 68 8.72 -10.73 3.72
N GLY A 69 9.48 -10.13 2.80
CA GLY A 69 10.55 -10.82 2.08
C GLY A 69 11.61 -11.43 2.99
N ARG A 70 12.11 -10.66 3.98
CA ARG A 70 13.07 -11.18 4.98
C ARG A 70 12.52 -12.39 5.74
N ILE A 71 11.27 -12.32 6.19
CA ILE A 71 10.62 -13.43 6.91
C ILE A 71 10.48 -14.66 6.00
N HIS A 72 10.11 -14.48 4.73
CA HIS A 72 9.97 -15.59 3.78
C HIS A 72 11.30 -16.29 3.52
N HIS A 73 12.38 -15.52 3.44
CA HIS A 73 13.73 -15.99 3.15
C HIS A 73 14.61 -16.21 4.40
N GLY A 74 14.02 -16.26 5.60
CA GLY A 74 14.74 -16.50 6.85
C GLY A 74 15.64 -17.74 6.79
N LYS A 75 16.84 -17.62 7.35
CA LYS A 75 17.91 -18.64 7.31
C LYS A 75 18.28 -19.06 8.73
N ASP A 76 19.06 -20.14 8.83
CA ASP A 76 19.63 -20.64 10.08
C ASP A 76 18.58 -20.75 11.19
N VAL A 77 18.76 -20.04 12.30
CA VAL A 77 17.85 -20.04 13.45
C VAL A 77 16.50 -19.36 13.18
N GLU A 78 16.40 -18.44 12.20
CA GLU A 78 15.15 -17.74 11.89
C GLU A 78 14.14 -18.67 11.19
N ARG A 79 14.62 -19.63 10.39
CA ARG A 79 13.76 -20.55 9.65
C ARG A 79 12.90 -21.46 10.55
N PRO A 80 13.45 -22.20 11.53
CA PRO A 80 12.64 -23.02 12.42
C PRO A 80 11.70 -22.17 13.28
N VAL A 81 12.14 -21.00 13.75
CA VAL A 81 11.27 -20.06 14.49
C VAL A 81 10.10 -19.60 13.64
N ARG A 82 10.34 -19.20 12.38
CA ARG A 82 9.27 -18.82 11.44
C ARG A 82 8.30 -19.97 11.19
N ASN A 83 8.81 -21.19 11.04
CA ASN A 83 7.99 -22.37 10.80
C ASN A 83 7.09 -22.66 12.01
N ASP A 84 7.66 -22.64 13.21
CA ASP A 84 6.93 -22.83 14.47
C ASP A 84 5.82 -21.78 14.64
N LEU A 85 6.12 -20.49 14.38
CA LEU A 85 5.11 -19.43 14.39
C LEU A 85 3.96 -19.63 13.38
N ARG A 86 4.13 -20.47 12.35
CA ARG A 86 3.11 -20.76 11.32
C ARG A 86 2.43 -22.12 11.53
N GLN A 87 3.10 -23.08 12.18
CA GLN A 87 2.55 -24.42 12.42
C GLN A 87 1.29 -24.33 13.30
N GLY A 88 0.27 -25.11 12.96
CA GLY A 88 -0.99 -25.18 13.71
C GLY A 88 -1.84 -23.90 13.70
N ARG A 89 -1.46 -22.85 12.96
CA ARG A 89 -2.26 -21.63 12.84
C ARG A 89 -3.32 -21.76 11.74
N ALA A 90 -4.55 -21.40 12.07
CA ALA A 90 -5.63 -21.29 11.10
C ALA A 90 -5.31 -20.17 10.06
N PRO A 91 -5.58 -20.37 8.76
CA PRO A 91 -5.32 -19.38 7.71
C PRO A 91 -5.90 -18.00 8.03
N GLU A 92 -7.08 -17.94 8.64
CA GLU A 92 -7.81 -16.72 8.99
C GLU A 92 -7.00 -15.84 9.94
N ARG A 93 -6.21 -16.44 10.84
CA ARG A 93 -5.34 -15.71 11.76
C ARG A 93 -4.14 -15.08 11.08
N PHE A 94 -3.72 -15.61 9.93
CA PHE A 94 -2.72 -14.96 9.08
C PHE A 94 -3.32 -13.72 8.40
N TYR A 95 -4.52 -13.85 7.82
CA TYR A 95 -5.22 -12.72 7.19
C TYR A 95 -5.67 -11.64 8.18
N GLY A 96 -5.99 -12.01 9.43
CA GLY A 96 -6.33 -11.03 10.48
C GLY A 96 -5.22 -10.00 10.75
N GLY A 97 -3.94 -10.38 10.61
CA GLY A 97 -2.82 -9.44 10.71
C GLY A 97 -2.66 -8.52 9.49
N MET A 98 -3.34 -8.82 8.39
CA MET A 98 -3.29 -8.09 7.12
C MET A 98 -4.50 -7.19 6.89
N GLY A 99 -5.50 -7.16 7.78
CA GLY A 99 -6.74 -6.39 7.56
C GLY A 99 -6.55 -4.89 7.33
N TRP A 100 -5.45 -4.31 7.82
CA TRP A 100 -5.08 -2.92 7.53
C TRP A 100 -4.71 -2.66 6.07
N LEU A 101 -4.29 -3.70 5.35
CA LEU A 101 -3.87 -3.63 3.96
C LEU A 101 -5.09 -3.53 3.04
N ASP A 102 -6.08 -4.40 3.29
CA ASP A 102 -7.29 -4.56 2.48
C ASP A 102 -8.39 -3.55 2.84
N GLY A 103 -8.29 -2.86 3.99
CA GLY A 103 -9.26 -1.86 4.45
C GLY A 103 -9.25 -0.52 3.70
N TRP A 104 -8.69 -0.48 2.48
CA TRP A 104 -8.64 0.73 1.67
C TRP A 104 -9.97 1.00 0.96
N SER A 105 -10.39 2.27 0.96
CA SER A 105 -11.45 2.78 0.09
C SER A 105 -11.16 4.24 -0.25
N VAL A 106 -11.68 4.72 -1.38
CA VAL A 106 -11.51 6.12 -1.80
C VAL A 106 -12.12 7.08 -0.77
N ASN A 107 -13.28 6.74 -0.21
CA ASN A 107 -13.97 7.53 0.81
C ASN A 107 -13.13 7.67 2.08
N ASN A 108 -12.57 6.57 2.58
CA ASN A 108 -11.72 6.59 3.77
C ASN A 108 -10.40 7.32 3.51
N ARG A 109 -9.92 7.29 2.26
CA ARG A 109 -8.66 7.92 1.89
C ARG A 109 -8.75 9.44 1.80
N LEU A 110 -9.82 9.96 1.20
CA LEU A 110 -10.05 11.40 1.12
C LEU A 110 -10.51 11.99 2.47
N ALA A 111 -11.22 11.22 3.30
CA ALA A 111 -11.55 11.65 4.65
C ALA A 111 -10.32 11.79 5.58
N ALA A 112 -9.17 11.20 5.20
CA ALA A 112 -7.93 11.22 5.97
C ALA A 112 -6.90 12.26 5.45
N ALA A 113 -7.26 13.06 4.44
CA ALA A 113 -6.40 14.09 3.83
C ALA A 113 -6.57 15.46 4.51
#